data_AF-A0A327ZYF1-F1
#
_entry.id   AF-A0A327ZYF1-F1
#
_cell.length_a   1.000
_cell.length_b   1.000
_cell.length_c   1.000
_cell.angle_alpha   90.00
_cell.angle_beta   90.00
_cell.angle_gamma   90.00
#
_symmetry.space_group_name_H-M   'P 1'
#
loop_
_entity.id
_entity.type
_entity.pdbx_description
1 polymer ?
#
loop_
_entity_poly.entity_id
_entity_poly.type
_entity_poly.pdbx_seq_one_letter_code
_entity_poly.pdbx_strand_id
1 'polypeptide(L)'
;MMARDKVWLGVNAIVINDAGEWLLLKKQYSGMRGMWSTPAGFIDNGETADQAVIRELYEETGIKGEVQGVIGLRSGVINNEISDNMILFLVKPLTTDITIQFPNDEIEVVAWRTPEAILQDKTVSPMIHHLLQEKSEAITLTSTESPGAHFNYTHYHLFT
;
A
#
# COMPACT_ATOMS: atom_id res chain seq x y z
N MET A 1 -13.63 25.44 -5.60
CA MET A 1 -13.37 24.09 -5.07
C MET A 1 -13.64 23.13 -6.21
N MET A 2 -12.62 22.43 -6.71
CA MET A 2 -12.76 21.58 -7.88
C MET A 2 -13.43 20.27 -7.44
N ALA A 3 -14.28 19.67 -8.28
CA ALA A 3 -15.02 18.45 -7.94
C ALA A 3 -14.13 17.25 -7.54
N ARG A 4 -12.81 17.31 -7.80
CA ARG A 4 -11.84 16.25 -7.50
C ARG A 4 -11.19 16.36 -6.13
N ASP A 5 -11.35 17.46 -5.39
CA ASP A 5 -10.73 17.65 -4.06
C ASP A 5 -11.25 16.64 -3.02
N LYS A 6 -12.41 16.01 -3.28
CA LYS A 6 -13.05 14.98 -2.45
C LYS A 6 -12.93 13.56 -3.01
N VAL A 7 -12.11 13.34 -4.05
CA VAL A 7 -11.85 12.02 -4.61
C VAL A 7 -10.40 11.68 -4.34
N TRP A 8 -10.18 10.77 -3.41
CA TRP A 8 -8.85 10.34 -3.01
C TRP A 8 -8.49 9.03 -3.70
N LEU A 9 -7.27 9.00 -4.21
CA LEU A 9 -6.65 7.82 -4.79
C LEU A 9 -5.30 7.61 -4.10
N GLY A 10 -5.18 6.47 -3.44
CA GLY A 10 -3.95 6.06 -2.78
C GLY A 10 -3.64 4.60 -3.01
N VAL A 11 -2.63 4.12 -2.28
CA VAL A 11 -2.03 2.81 -2.45
C VAL A 11 -1.74 2.16 -1.11
N ASN A 12 -1.78 0.83 -1.07
CA ASN A 12 -1.35 0.02 0.08
C ASN A 12 -0.33 -1.01 -0.37
N ALA A 13 0.77 -1.14 0.38
CA ALA A 13 1.80 -2.13 0.16
C ALA A 13 1.53 -3.38 1.00
N ILE A 14 1.14 -4.48 0.35
CA ILE A 14 1.07 -5.81 0.96
C ILE A 14 2.43 -6.46 0.76
N VAL A 15 3.31 -6.33 1.76
CA VAL A 15 4.69 -6.82 1.68
C VAL A 15 4.81 -8.14 2.42
N ILE A 16 5.24 -9.18 1.71
CA ILE A 16 5.41 -10.53 2.28
C ILE A 16 6.86 -10.97 2.02
N ASN A 17 7.60 -11.31 3.07
CA ASN A 17 8.98 -11.80 2.94
C ASN A 17 9.02 -13.30 2.58
N ASP A 18 10.21 -13.82 2.31
CA ASP A 18 10.40 -15.23 1.93
C ASP A 18 10.04 -16.22 3.07
N ALA A 19 9.93 -15.75 4.32
CA ALA A 19 9.44 -16.54 5.45
C ALA A 19 7.90 -16.53 5.57
N GLY A 20 7.19 -15.82 4.69
CA GLY A 20 5.74 -15.68 4.72
C GLY A 20 5.23 -14.67 5.75
N GLU A 21 6.11 -13.88 6.35
CA GLU A 21 5.74 -12.82 7.29
C GLU A 21 5.35 -11.55 6.55
N TRP A 22 4.38 -10.83 7.09
CA TRP A 22 3.88 -9.57 6.53
C TRP A 22 4.49 -8.38 7.24
N LEU A 23 4.88 -7.36 6.49
CA LEU A 23 5.35 -6.10 7.05
C LEU A 23 4.16 -5.23 7.46
N LEU A 24 4.03 -4.96 8.76
CA LEU A 24 2.99 -4.09 9.29
C LEU A 24 3.61 -2.93 10.06
N LEU A 25 2.87 -1.84 10.18
CA LEU A 25 3.21 -0.68 10.99
C LEU A 25 2.04 -0.23 11.87
N LYS A 26 2.36 0.49 12.94
CA LYS A 26 1.39 1.19 13.79
C LYS A 26 1.66 2.68 13.72
N LYS A 27 0.62 3.48 13.50
CA LYS A 27 0.72 4.96 13.52
C LYS A 27 0.43 5.53 14.92
N GLN A 28 1.23 6.50 15.38
CA GLN A 28 1.06 7.18 16.68
C GLN A 28 -0.12 8.18 16.68
N TYR A 29 -0.33 8.91 15.57
CA TYR A 29 -1.39 9.91 15.44
C TYR A 29 -2.19 9.68 14.16
N SER A 30 -3.33 9.02 14.26
CA SER A 30 -4.33 8.93 13.18
C SER A 30 -5.67 8.44 13.73
N GLY A 31 -6.71 8.43 12.89
CA GLY A 31 -7.98 7.76 13.20
C GLY A 31 -7.84 6.24 13.47
N MET A 32 -6.66 5.67 13.19
CA MET A 32 -6.28 4.29 13.45
C MET A 32 -5.22 4.17 14.56
N ARG A 33 -5.11 5.13 15.48
CA ARG A 33 -4.12 5.10 16.57
C ARG A 33 -4.13 3.73 17.27
N GLY A 34 -2.95 3.12 17.37
CA GLY A 34 -2.76 1.82 18.03
C GLY A 34 -3.20 0.60 17.21
N MET A 35 -3.69 0.78 15.98
CA MET A 35 -4.00 -0.34 15.07
C MET A 35 -2.83 -0.64 14.14
N TRP A 36 -2.58 -1.93 13.91
CA TRP A 36 -1.65 -2.36 12.86
C TRP A 36 -2.30 -2.21 11.48
N SER A 37 -1.57 -1.59 10.56
CA SER A 37 -1.91 -1.45 9.15
C SER A 37 -0.71 -1.78 8.27
N THR A 38 -0.94 -1.81 6.97
CA THR A 38 0.10 -1.88 5.95
C THR A 38 0.67 -0.49 5.65
N PRO A 39 1.89 -0.39 5.10
CA PRO A 39 2.38 0.86 4.55
C PRO A 39 1.45 1.39 3.46
N ALA A 40 1.13 2.68 3.51
CA ALA A 40 0.11 3.27 2.65
C ALA A 40 0.17 4.79 2.62
N GLY A 41 -0.18 5.35 1.45
CA GLY A 41 -0.31 6.78 1.26
C GLY A 41 -0.99 7.14 -0.05
N PHE A 42 -0.97 8.44 -0.40
CA PHE A 42 -1.62 8.96 -1.59
C PHE A 42 -0.67 8.98 -2.79
N ILE A 43 -1.24 8.97 -3.99
CA ILE A 43 -0.46 9.13 -5.21
C ILE A 43 -0.17 10.62 -5.41
N ASP A 44 1.10 10.96 -5.56
CA ASP A 44 1.55 12.33 -5.82
C ASP A 44 1.48 12.70 -7.31
N ASN A 45 1.61 13.99 -7.58
CA ASN A 45 1.64 14.48 -8.96
C ASN A 45 2.88 13.96 -9.71
N GLY A 46 2.65 13.28 -10.82
CA GLY A 46 3.71 12.88 -11.76
C GLY A 46 4.24 11.46 -11.58
N GLU A 47 3.68 10.68 -10.65
CA GLU A 47 4.02 9.26 -10.47
C GLU A 47 2.85 8.34 -10.86
N THR A 48 3.18 7.08 -11.20
CA THR A 48 2.19 6.01 -11.33
C THR A 48 1.86 5.40 -9.96
N ALA A 49 0.75 4.67 -9.85
CA ALA A 49 0.34 4.05 -8.60
C ALA A 49 1.37 3.05 -8.05
N ASP A 50 2.03 2.30 -8.92
CA ASP A 50 3.08 1.36 -8.55
C ASP A 50 4.39 2.05 -8.15
N GLN A 51 4.67 3.25 -8.67
CA GLN A 51 5.77 4.09 -8.16
C GLN A 51 5.44 4.62 -6.76
N ALA A 52 4.22 5.12 -6.57
CA ALA A 52 3.74 5.63 -5.28
C ALA A 52 3.86 4.58 -4.18
N VAL A 53 3.47 3.32 -4.44
CA VAL A 53 3.50 2.29 -3.39
C VAL A 53 4.91 1.91 -2.96
N ILE A 54 5.88 1.98 -3.87
CA ILE A 54 7.30 1.75 -3.54
C ILE A 54 7.89 2.93 -2.77
N ARG A 55 7.52 4.16 -3.13
CA ARG A 55 7.90 5.38 -2.38
C ARG A 55 7.38 5.32 -0.94
N GLU A 56 6.07 5.13 -0.76
CA GLU A 56 5.42 5.05 0.55
C GLU A 56 6.01 3.92 1.41
N LEU A 57 6.24 2.74 0.83
CA LEU A 57 6.90 1.64 1.52
C LEU A 57 8.27 2.07 2.05
N TYR A 58 9.08 2.71 1.22
CA TYR A 58 10.43 3.13 1.61
C TYR A 58 10.40 4.24 2.66
N GLU A 59 9.55 5.26 2.50
CA GLU A 59 9.42 6.38 3.42
C GLU A 59 8.95 5.94 4.82
N GLU A 60 7.98 5.03 4.90
CA GLU A 60 7.40 4.61 6.18
C GLU A 60 8.24 3.53 6.90
N THR A 61 9.07 2.77 6.18
CA THR A 61 9.71 1.55 6.74
C THR A 61 11.20 1.40 6.46
N GLY A 62 11.74 2.16 5.50
CA GLY A 62 13.09 1.97 4.96
C GLY A 62 13.27 0.73 4.08
N ILE A 63 12.22 -0.07 3.88
CA ILE A 63 12.26 -1.29 3.08
C ILE A 63 12.22 -0.94 1.59
N LYS A 64 13.14 -1.53 0.83
CA LYS A 64 13.07 -1.52 -0.65
C LYS A 64 12.25 -2.72 -1.10
N GLY A 65 11.41 -2.53 -2.11
CA GLY A 65 10.56 -3.59 -2.64
C GLY A 65 10.38 -3.52 -4.15
N GLU A 66 9.82 -4.59 -4.70
CA GLU A 66 9.44 -4.73 -6.10
C GLU A 66 7.97 -5.14 -6.19
N VAL A 67 7.17 -4.39 -6.96
CA VAL A 67 5.76 -4.70 -7.19
C VAL A 67 5.64 -6.02 -7.94
N GLN A 68 4.87 -6.95 -7.38
CA GLN A 68 4.54 -8.23 -8.02
C GLN A 68 3.20 -8.15 -8.76
N GLY A 69 2.30 -7.25 -8.36
CA GLY A 69 1.03 -7.01 -9.02
C GLY A 69 -0.01 -6.36 -8.11
N VAL A 70 -1.21 -6.17 -8.65
CA VAL A 70 -2.38 -5.66 -7.90
C VAL A 70 -3.19 -6.84 -7.41
N ILE A 71 -3.48 -6.91 -6.11
CA ILE A 71 -4.29 -7.97 -5.52
C ILE A 71 -5.72 -7.52 -5.16
N GLY A 72 -6.01 -6.23 -5.28
CA GLY A 72 -7.36 -5.73 -5.03
C GLY A 72 -7.49 -4.22 -5.02
N LEU A 73 -8.72 -3.80 -4.71
CA LEU A 73 -9.13 -2.41 -4.54
C LEU A 73 -9.94 -2.31 -3.25
N ARG A 74 -9.63 -1.32 -2.41
CA ARG A 74 -10.50 -0.87 -1.34
C ARG A 74 -11.18 0.42 -1.79
N SER A 75 -12.50 0.50 -1.64
CA SER A 75 -13.27 1.71 -1.90
C SER A 75 -14.24 1.96 -0.75
N GLY A 76 -14.39 3.23 -0.36
CA GLY A 76 -15.30 3.65 0.70
C GLY A 76 -15.70 5.12 0.54
N VAL A 77 -16.72 5.52 1.32
CA VAL A 77 -17.17 6.92 1.38
C VAL A 77 -17.10 7.41 2.81
N ILE A 78 -16.29 8.44 3.06
CA ILE A 78 -16.15 9.05 4.38
C ILE A 78 -17.19 10.16 4.51
N ASN A 79 -17.99 10.11 5.58
CA ASN A 79 -18.98 11.13 5.93
C ASN A 79 -19.95 11.51 4.80
N ASN A 80 -20.28 10.56 3.90
CA ASN A 80 -21.10 10.78 2.70
C ASN A 80 -20.56 11.85 1.73
N GLU A 81 -19.27 12.21 1.83
CA GLU A 81 -18.69 13.29 1.02
C GLU A 81 -17.43 12.90 0.27
N ILE A 82 -16.51 12.17 0.92
CA ILE A 82 -15.19 11.90 0.37
C ILE A 82 -15.15 10.48 -0.17
N SER A 83 -14.88 10.32 -1.47
CA SER A 83 -14.61 9.02 -2.07
C SER A 83 -13.17 8.62 -1.80
N ASP A 84 -12.98 7.58 -1.00
CA ASP A 84 -11.68 7.10 -0.53
C ASP A 84 -11.35 5.76 -1.19
N ASN A 85 -10.40 5.78 -2.14
CA ASN A 85 -10.06 4.63 -2.98
C ASN A 85 -8.58 4.29 -2.84
N MET A 86 -8.28 3.01 -2.60
CA MET A 86 -6.90 2.52 -2.45
C MET A 86 -6.67 1.27 -3.31
N ILE A 87 -5.61 1.29 -4.10
CA ILE A 87 -5.13 0.11 -4.84
C ILE A 87 -4.24 -0.71 -3.90
N LEU A 88 -4.45 -2.03 -3.85
CA LEU A 88 -3.69 -2.94 -3.01
C LEU A 88 -2.63 -3.63 -3.87
N PHE A 89 -1.35 -3.32 -3.65
CA PHE A 89 -0.24 -3.95 -4.38
C PHE A 89 0.41 -5.04 -3.54
N LEU A 90 0.64 -6.20 -4.14
CA LEU A 90 1.56 -7.19 -3.60
C LEU A 90 2.99 -6.77 -3.93
N VAL A 91 3.84 -6.74 -2.91
CA VAL A 91 5.23 -6.29 -3.03
C VAL A 91 6.15 -7.36 -2.44
N LYS A 92 7.18 -7.72 -3.21
CA LYS A 92 8.28 -8.55 -2.72
C LYS A 92 9.35 -7.62 -2.11
N PRO A 93 9.75 -7.81 -0.84
CA PRO A 93 10.83 -7.03 -0.27
C PRO A 93 12.17 -7.43 -0.89
N LEU A 94 13.00 -6.44 -1.23
CA LEU A 94 14.38 -6.60 -1.65
C LEU A 94 15.36 -6.47 -0.47
N THR A 95 14.90 -5.89 0.63
CA THR A 95 15.62 -5.77 1.91
C THR A 95 14.67 -6.12 3.04
N THR A 96 15.20 -6.63 4.16
CA THR A 96 14.39 -6.97 5.34
C THR A 96 14.72 -6.11 6.56
N ASP A 97 15.85 -5.41 6.53
CA ASP A 97 16.28 -4.53 7.61
C ASP A 97 15.43 -3.26 7.62
N ILE A 98 14.60 -3.14 8.66
CA ILE A 98 13.78 -1.96 8.90
C ILE A 98 14.73 -0.83 9.33
N THR A 99 14.79 0.22 8.52
CA THR A 99 15.71 1.36 8.73
C THR A 99 14.91 2.65 8.73
N ILE A 100 14.22 2.91 9.83
CA ILE A 100 13.45 4.14 10.00
C ILE A 100 14.43 5.30 10.24
N GLN A 101 14.46 6.27 9.32
CA GLN A 101 15.16 7.53 9.54
C GLN A 101 14.19 8.50 10.24
N PHE A 102 14.35 8.60 11.56
CA PHE A 102 13.61 9.52 12.41
C PHE A 102 14.01 10.99 12.15
N PRO A 103 13.11 11.97 12.37
CA PRO A 103 11.93 11.87 13.23
C PRO A 103 10.65 11.89 12.40
N ASN A 104 9.85 10.83 12.45
CA ASN A 104 8.45 10.99 12.09
C ASN A 104 7.61 10.53 13.27
N ASP A 105 7.06 11.52 13.97
CA ASP A 105 6.13 11.36 15.09
C ASP A 105 4.87 10.58 14.70
N GLU A 106 4.73 10.17 13.44
CA GLU A 106 3.58 9.47 12.90
C GLU A 106 3.64 7.95 13.05
N ILE A 107 4.82 7.33 13.15
CA ILE A 107 4.98 5.86 13.21
C ILE A 107 5.51 5.45 14.59
N GLU A 108 4.80 4.52 15.23
CA GLU A 108 5.14 3.97 16.54
C GLU A 108 6.14 2.81 16.40
N VAL A 109 5.81 1.88 15.51
CA VAL A 109 6.57 0.65 15.30
C VAL A 109 6.29 0.09 13.91
N VAL A 110 7.30 -0.54 13.33
CA VAL A 110 7.23 -1.35 12.12
C VAL A 110 7.75 -2.74 12.47
N ALA A 111 7.07 -3.80 12.03
CA ALA A 111 7.46 -5.16 12.33
C ALA A 111 7.03 -6.15 11.24
N TRP A 112 7.87 -7.16 11.01
CA TRP A 112 7.47 -8.39 10.34
C TRP A 112 6.61 -9.22 11.29
N ARG A 113 5.48 -9.73 10.81
CA ARG A 113 4.54 -10.53 11.61
C ARG A 113 4.06 -11.75 10.85
N THR A 114 4.00 -12.89 11.54
CA THR A 114 3.47 -14.12 10.95
C THR A 114 1.95 -14.02 10.74
N PRO A 115 1.39 -14.71 9.73
CA PRO A 115 -0.06 -14.80 9.52
C PRO A 115 -0.84 -15.19 10.78
N GLU A 116 -0.33 -16.15 11.56
CA GLU A 116 -0.98 -16.61 12.79
C GLU A 116 -1.04 -15.50 13.85
N ALA A 117 0.06 -14.78 14.03
CA ALA A 117 0.12 -13.67 14.97
C ALA A 117 -0.81 -12.52 14.56
N ILE A 118 -0.98 -12.31 13.25
CA ILE A 118 -1.90 -11.32 12.69
C ILE A 118 -3.34 -11.72 12.96
N LEU A 119 -3.72 -12.96 12.63
CA LEU A 119 -5.08 -13.48 12.79
C LEU A 119 -5.56 -13.50 14.25
N GLN A 120 -4.64 -13.59 15.21
CA GLN A 120 -4.97 -13.56 16.64
C GLN A 120 -5.03 -12.13 17.21
N ASP A 121 -4.47 -11.13 16.53
CA ASP A 121 -4.38 -9.77 17.01
C ASP A 121 -5.57 -8.92 16.55
N LYS A 122 -6.46 -8.62 17.50
CA LYS A 122 -7.65 -7.79 17.28
C LYS A 122 -7.34 -6.31 16.99
N THR A 123 -6.09 -5.89 17.16
CA THR A 123 -5.65 -4.53 16.82
C THR A 123 -5.19 -4.41 15.36
N VAL A 124 -5.22 -5.49 14.57
CA VAL A 124 -4.93 -5.42 13.13
C VAL A 124 -6.18 -5.01 12.36
N SER A 125 -6.01 -4.18 11.32
CA SER A 125 -7.08 -3.80 10.38
C SER A 125 -7.88 -5.01 9.87
N PRO A 126 -9.23 -4.97 9.89
CA PRO A 126 -10.06 -6.05 9.35
C PRO A 126 -9.78 -6.39 7.88
N MET A 127 -9.29 -5.43 7.10
CA MET A 127 -8.88 -5.65 5.71
C MET A 127 -7.76 -6.70 5.62
N ILE A 128 -6.77 -6.61 6.51
CA ILE A 128 -5.62 -7.53 6.52
C ILE A 128 -6.08 -8.94 6.94
N HIS A 129 -6.98 -9.03 7.93
CA HIS A 129 -7.61 -10.30 8.31
C HIS A 129 -8.32 -10.96 7.12
N HIS A 130 -9.08 -10.17 6.36
CA HIS A 130 -9.78 -10.67 5.18
C HIS A 130 -8.79 -11.15 4.09
N LEU A 131 -7.76 -10.34 3.79
CA LEU A 131 -6.74 -10.69 2.80
C LEU A 131 -5.94 -11.95 3.16
N LEU A 132 -5.75 -12.25 4.46
CA LEU A 132 -5.08 -13.49 4.89
C LEU A 132 -5.94 -14.74 4.74
N GLN A 133 -7.27 -14.58 4.74
CA GLN A 133 -8.22 -15.68 4.64
C GLN A 133 -8.58 -15.99 3.19
N GLU A 134 -8.60 -14.96 2.34
CA GLU A 134 -8.90 -15.09 0.93
C GLU A 134 -7.62 -15.34 0.11
N LYS A 135 -7.74 -16.19 -0.91
CA LYS A 135 -6.68 -16.36 -1.91
C LYS A 135 -7.02 -15.50 -3.11
N SER A 136 -6.21 -14.48 -3.37
CA SER A 136 -6.29 -13.68 -4.59
C SER A 136 -4.99 -13.83 -5.37
N GLU A 137 -5.12 -14.13 -6.66
CA GLU A 137 -4.00 -14.04 -7.59
C GLU A 137 -3.75 -12.58 -7.94
N ALA A 138 -2.48 -12.18 -8.03
CA ALA A 138 -2.12 -10.82 -8.39
C ALA A 138 -2.32 -10.60 -9.89
N ILE A 139 -2.96 -9.48 -10.24
CA ILE A 139 -2.97 -8.93 -11.59
C ILE A 139 -1.58 -8.34 -11.83
N THR A 140 -0.79 -8.98 -12.69
CA THR A 140 0.61 -8.63 -12.91
C THR A 140 0.78 -7.50 -13.92
N LEU A 141 1.92 -6.79 -13.87
CA LEU A 141 2.31 -5.86 -14.92
C LEU A 141 2.53 -6.62 -16.23
N THR A 142 1.76 -6.31 -17.26
CA THR A 142 1.81 -6.99 -18.56
C THR A 142 2.40 -6.15 -19.67
N SER A 143 2.36 -4.82 -19.55
CA SER A 143 2.95 -3.92 -20.55
C SER A 143 3.37 -2.58 -19.97
N THR A 144 4.45 -2.05 -20.54
CA THR A 144 4.90 -0.66 -20.35
C THR A 144 4.83 0.15 -21.65
N GLU A 145 4.25 -0.42 -22.72
CA GLU A 145 4.12 0.23 -24.01
C GLU A 145 2.98 1.25 -24.00
N SER A 146 3.34 2.51 -24.28
CA SER A 146 2.35 3.60 -24.36
C SER A 146 1.35 3.38 -25.49
N PRO A 147 0.02 3.60 -25.27
CA PRO A 147 -1.03 3.39 -26.28
C PRO A 147 -1.01 4.39 -27.44
N GLY A 148 -0.05 5.32 -27.46
CA GLY A 148 0.20 6.21 -28.59
C GLY A 148 0.72 7.59 -28.18
N ALA A 149 1.41 8.25 -29.11
CA ALA A 149 2.05 9.55 -28.85
C ALA A 149 1.07 10.68 -28.51
N HIS A 150 -0.21 10.56 -28.86
CA HIS A 150 -1.22 11.61 -28.63
C HIS A 150 -1.54 11.83 -27.14
N PHE A 151 -1.25 10.86 -26.27
CA PHE A 151 -1.41 11.00 -24.82
C PHE A 151 -0.17 11.58 -24.11
N ASN A 152 0.99 11.57 -24.76
CA ASN A 152 2.27 12.01 -24.19
C ASN A 152 2.59 11.39 -22.81
N TYR A 153 2.26 10.11 -22.60
CA TYR A 153 2.66 9.40 -21.38
C TYR A 153 4.18 9.38 -21.25
N THR A 154 4.69 9.85 -20.11
CA THR A 154 6.09 9.69 -19.71
C THR A 154 6.34 8.32 -19.09
N HIS A 155 5.36 7.83 -18.32
CA HIS A 155 5.29 6.49 -17.77
C HIS A 155 3.89 5.92 -18.04
N TYR A 156 3.83 4.66 -18.46
CA TYR A 156 2.60 3.94 -18.71
C TYR A 156 2.80 2.50 -18.29
N HIS A 157 2.00 2.02 -17.32
CA HIS A 157 2.06 0.67 -16.80
C HIS A 157 0.67 0.05 -16.83
N LEU A 158 0.54 -1.11 -17.49
CA LEU A 158 -0.70 -1.85 -17.63
C LEU A 158 -0.64 -3.13 -16.81
N PHE A 159 -1.58 -3.29 -15.88
CA PHE A 159 -1.77 -4.50 -15.09
C PHE A 159 -3.01 -5.25 -15.60
N THR A 160 -2.87 -6.50 -16.07
CA THR A 160 -3.99 -7.33 -16.59
C THR A 160 -3.78 -8.81 -16.33
#